data_AF-A0A960FFZ3-F1
#
_entry.id   AF-A0A960FFZ3-F1
#
_cell.length_a   1.000
_cell.length_b   1.000
_cell.length_c   1.000
_cell.angle_alpha   90.00
_cell.angle_beta   90.00
_cell.angle_gamma   90.00
#
_symmetry.space_group_name_H-M   'P 1'
#
loop_
_entity.id
_entity.type
_entity.pdbx_description
1 polymer ?
#
loop_
_entity_poly.entity_id
_entity_poly.type
_entity_poly.pdbx_seq_one_letter_code
_entity_poly.pdbx_strand_id
1 'polypeptide(L)'
;MIPRPRLLGFACALVAAVTTSCTAATPDESLAGVTTTAVATATTVPSGTAAELLPRLDDLAHALSGVMIDDGDAGAVVDEIEALWTAARIEVGAARPDLLESFDVNVALARKAVQFSRAADADKAARNVTALVDTFLAG
;
A
#
# COMPACT_ATOMS: atom_id res chain seq x y z
N MET A 1 -21.25 37.28 -26.86
CA MET A 1 -22.46 37.12 -26.03
C MET A 1 -22.33 35.83 -25.22
N ILE A 2 -22.40 35.97 -23.90
CA ILE A 2 -22.42 34.97 -22.81
C ILE A 2 -23.86 34.34 -22.79
N PRO A 3 -24.12 33.06 -22.38
CA PRO A 3 -23.84 32.65 -21.00
C PRO A 3 -23.45 31.20 -20.67
N ARG A 4 -22.73 31.15 -19.54
CA ARG A 4 -22.55 30.02 -18.63
C ARG A 4 -23.89 29.55 -18.04
N PRO A 5 -24.10 28.25 -17.78
CA PRO A 5 -25.01 27.83 -16.73
C PRO A 5 -24.29 27.73 -15.38
N ARG A 6 -24.97 28.27 -14.37
CA ARG A 6 -24.59 28.44 -12.98
C ARG A 6 -25.14 27.28 -12.12
N LEU A 7 -24.37 26.90 -11.09
CA LEU A 7 -24.77 26.60 -9.71
C LEU A 7 -26.10 25.85 -9.46
N LEU A 8 -25.98 24.62 -8.95
CA LEU A 8 -26.62 24.22 -7.69
C LEU A 8 -25.47 23.72 -6.79
N GLY A 9 -25.21 24.23 -5.59
CA GLY A 9 -26.15 24.74 -4.61
C GLY A 9 -26.57 23.60 -3.68
N PHE A 10 -25.64 23.07 -2.88
CA PHE A 10 -25.97 22.21 -1.75
C PHE A 10 -25.38 22.86 -0.49
N ALA A 11 -26.22 23.62 0.19
CA ALA A 11 -26.02 24.06 1.55
C ALA A 11 -27.11 23.39 2.39
N CYS A 12 -26.73 22.62 3.40
CA CYS A 12 -27.46 22.61 4.67
C CYS A 12 -26.59 21.96 5.75
N ALA A 13 -26.28 22.74 6.78
CA ALA A 13 -25.62 22.32 8.00
C ALA A 13 -26.58 21.50 8.88
N LEU A 14 -26.04 20.55 9.65
CA LEU A 14 -26.63 20.19 10.94
C LEU A 14 -25.55 19.90 11.97
N VAL A 15 -25.76 20.51 13.13
CA VAL A 15 -24.96 20.55 14.36
C VAL A 15 -25.26 19.32 15.24
N ALA A 16 -24.43 19.12 16.27
CA ALA A 16 -24.63 18.34 17.51
C ALA A 16 -23.98 16.92 17.52
N ALA A 17 -23.38 16.41 18.58
CA ALA A 17 -23.03 16.91 19.92
C ALA A 17 -21.95 15.97 20.50
N VAL A 18 -21.15 16.50 21.43
CA VAL A 18 -20.21 15.76 22.27
C VAL A 18 -20.97 14.79 23.18
N THR A 19 -20.53 13.53 23.30
CA THR A 19 -20.51 12.81 24.59
C THR A 19 -19.44 11.73 24.59
N THR A 20 -18.38 11.99 25.36
CA THR A 20 -17.49 10.97 25.91
C THR A 20 -18.30 10.02 26.78
N SER A 21 -18.22 8.72 26.51
CA SER A 21 -18.50 7.71 27.53
C SER A 21 -17.39 6.66 27.52
N CYS A 22 -16.44 6.84 28.42
CA CYS A 22 -15.57 5.75 28.86
C CYS A 22 -16.42 4.84 29.74
N THR A 23 -16.92 3.75 29.17
CA THR A 23 -17.38 2.62 29.98
C THR A 23 -16.14 1.78 30.33
N ALA A 24 -15.61 2.03 31.52
CA ALA A 24 -14.70 1.08 32.16
C ALA A 24 -15.51 -0.18 32.48
N ALA A 25 -15.34 -1.23 31.69
CA ALA A 25 -15.90 -2.53 31.98
C ALA A 25 -15.15 -3.12 33.17
N THR A 26 -15.84 -3.31 34.30
CA THR A 26 -15.35 -4.14 35.40
C THR A 26 -15.40 -5.61 34.94
N PRO A 27 -14.30 -6.39 35.04
CA PRO A 27 -14.37 -7.81 34.80
C PRO A 27 -15.12 -8.49 35.96
N ASP A 28 -16.26 -9.10 35.62
CA ASP A 28 -17.00 -10.02 36.47
C ASP A 28 -16.24 -11.36 36.49
N GLU A 29 -15.66 -11.72 37.63
CA GLU A 29 -15.09 -13.04 37.88
C GLU A 29 -16.23 -14.04 38.13
N SER A 30 -16.74 -14.64 37.05
CA SER A 30 -17.42 -15.94 37.13
C SER A 30 -17.57 -16.55 35.74
N LEU A 31 -16.52 -17.21 35.26
CA LEU A 31 -16.65 -18.49 34.54
C LEU A 31 -15.26 -19.12 34.39
N ALA A 32 -15.01 -20.17 35.17
CA ALA A 32 -13.92 -21.09 34.91
C ALA A 32 -14.19 -21.82 33.57
N GLY A 33 -13.24 -21.74 32.65
CA GLY A 33 -13.15 -22.67 31.52
C GLY A 33 -13.07 -22.01 30.15
N VAL A 34 -11.92 -22.24 29.50
CA VAL A 34 -11.53 -21.89 28.12
C VAL A 34 -10.91 -20.49 27.96
N THR A 35 -9.63 -20.41 28.29
CA THR A 35 -8.72 -19.42 27.69
C THR A 35 -8.56 -19.77 26.21
N THR A 36 -9.50 -19.35 25.37
CA THR A 36 -9.22 -19.22 23.93
C THR A 36 -8.25 -18.06 23.80
N THR A 37 -6.96 -18.36 23.75
CA THR A 37 -5.93 -17.39 23.34
C THR A 37 -6.28 -16.95 21.92
N ALA A 38 -6.94 -15.82 21.78
CA ALA A 38 -7.09 -15.15 20.51
C ALA A 38 -5.68 -14.74 20.07
N VAL A 39 -5.12 -15.48 19.10
CA VAL A 39 -3.87 -15.09 18.45
C VAL A 39 -4.20 -13.80 17.69
N ALA A 40 -3.77 -12.67 18.22
CA ALA A 40 -3.88 -11.40 17.52
C ALA A 40 -3.01 -11.49 16.26
N THR A 41 -3.65 -11.58 15.09
CA THR A 41 -2.96 -11.46 13.81
C THR A 41 -2.51 -10.00 13.68
N ALA A 42 -1.28 -9.71 14.08
CA ALA A 42 -0.69 -8.40 13.88
C ALA A 42 -0.35 -8.25 12.40
N THR A 43 -1.13 -7.47 11.66
CA THR A 43 -0.73 -7.01 10.32
C THR A 43 0.34 -5.95 10.50
N THR A 44 1.60 -6.31 10.29
CA THR A 44 2.72 -5.37 10.34
C THR A 44 2.76 -4.55 9.06
N VAL A 45 2.47 -3.25 9.17
CA VAL A 45 2.68 -2.30 8.07
C VAL A 45 4.17 -2.04 7.94
N PRO A 46 4.76 -2.13 6.73
CA PRO A 46 6.17 -1.79 6.54
C PRO A 46 6.43 -0.33 6.94
N SER A 47 7.54 -0.11 7.63
CA SER A 47 7.96 1.21 8.11
C SER A 47 9.46 1.38 7.91
N GLY A 48 9.89 2.63 7.75
CA GLY A 48 11.27 2.97 7.41
C GLY A 48 11.31 4.17 6.48
N THR A 49 12.52 4.59 6.12
CA THR A 49 12.76 5.63 5.11
C THR A 49 12.56 5.08 3.70
N ALA A 50 12.28 5.94 2.73
CA ALA A 50 12.23 5.54 1.33
C ALA A 50 13.54 4.86 0.87
N ALA A 51 14.68 5.32 1.38
CA ALA A 51 15.99 4.72 1.07
C ALA A 51 16.14 3.27 1.57
N GLU A 52 15.40 2.87 2.61
CA GLU A 52 15.39 1.49 3.11
C GLU A 52 14.28 0.64 2.47
N LEU A 53 13.14 1.25 2.16
CA LEU A 53 11.96 0.56 1.64
C LEU A 53 12.07 0.27 0.13
N LEU A 54 12.62 1.19 -0.65
CA LEU A 54 12.72 1.07 -2.10
C LEU A 54 13.63 -0.09 -2.56
N PRO A 55 14.81 -0.35 -1.96
CA PRO A 55 15.59 -1.54 -2.30
C PRO A 55 14.84 -2.85 -2.03
N ARG A 56 14.09 -2.93 -0.94
CA ARG A 56 13.27 -4.11 -0.64
C ARG A 56 12.14 -4.30 -1.65
N LEU A 57 11.56 -3.20 -2.14
CA LEU A 57 10.56 -3.23 -3.20
C LEU A 57 11.18 -3.77 -4.50
N ASP A 58 12.40 -3.34 -4.85
CA ASP A 58 13.14 -3.83 -6.02
C ASP A 58 13.41 -5.34 -5.93
N ASP A 59 13.90 -5.81 -4.78
CA ASP A 59 14.14 -7.25 -4.53
C ASP A 59 12.88 -8.10 -4.79
N LEU A 60 11.73 -7.66 -4.26
CA LEU A 60 10.46 -8.36 -4.45
C LEU A 60 9.96 -8.27 -5.90
N ALA A 61 10.15 -7.13 -6.57
CA ALA A 61 9.79 -6.98 -7.97
C ALA A 61 10.57 -7.96 -8.86
N HIS A 62 11.86 -8.16 -8.60
CA HIS A 62 12.68 -9.17 -9.29
C HIS A 62 12.27 -10.61 -8.98
N ALA A 63 11.88 -10.90 -7.74
CA ALA A 63 11.43 -12.24 -7.35
C ALA A 63 10.09 -12.62 -7.99
N LEU A 64 9.23 -11.64 -8.27
CA LEU A 64 7.83 -11.85 -8.64
C LEU A 64 7.64 -12.77 -9.84
N SER A 65 8.38 -12.58 -10.93
CA SER A 65 8.21 -13.40 -12.14
C SER A 65 8.60 -14.86 -11.91
N GLY A 66 9.65 -15.11 -11.14
CA GLY A 66 10.04 -16.46 -10.71
C GLY A 66 8.94 -17.12 -9.88
N VAL A 67 8.41 -16.41 -8.88
CA VAL A 67 7.29 -16.90 -8.06
C VAL A 67 6.06 -17.22 -8.92
N MET A 68 5.76 -16.40 -9.93
CA MET A 68 4.66 -16.66 -10.87
C MET A 68 4.90 -17.90 -11.75
N ILE A 69 6.14 -18.15 -12.17
CA ILE A 69 6.51 -19.30 -13.02
C ILE A 69 6.46 -20.60 -12.20
N ASP A 70 6.87 -20.53 -10.94
CA ASP A 70 6.96 -21.68 -10.04
C ASP A 70 5.62 -21.99 -9.34
N ASP A 71 4.50 -21.40 -9.79
CA ASP A 71 3.16 -21.51 -9.20
C ASP A 71 3.13 -21.18 -7.68
N GLY A 72 4.02 -20.28 -7.24
CA GLY A 72 4.06 -19.77 -5.88
C GLY A 72 2.99 -18.71 -5.60
N ASP A 73 2.97 -18.20 -4.37
CA ASP A 73 2.01 -17.16 -3.97
C ASP A 73 2.42 -15.77 -4.47
N ALA A 74 2.29 -15.56 -5.79
CA ALA A 74 2.56 -14.28 -6.42
C ALA A 74 1.62 -13.16 -5.93
N GLY A 75 0.43 -13.53 -5.42
CA GLY A 75 -0.53 -12.61 -4.82
C GLY A 75 0.07 -11.94 -3.58
N ALA A 76 0.58 -12.75 -2.64
CA ALA A 76 1.23 -12.23 -1.44
C ALA A 76 2.45 -11.36 -1.76
N VAL A 77 3.26 -11.75 -2.76
CA VAL A 77 4.43 -10.97 -3.17
C VAL A 77 4.02 -9.58 -3.69
N VAL A 78 2.99 -9.51 -4.55
CA VAL A 78 2.57 -8.21 -5.09
C VAL A 78 1.82 -7.36 -4.07
N ASP A 79 1.14 -7.97 -3.09
CA ASP A 79 0.58 -7.25 -1.94
C ASP A 79 1.69 -6.57 -1.12
N GLU A 80 2.81 -7.27 -0.89
CA GLU A 80 3.96 -6.69 -0.18
C GLU A 80 4.65 -5.58 -0.99
N ILE A 81 4.77 -5.73 -2.32
CA ILE A 81 5.27 -4.66 -3.21
C ILE A 81 4.41 -3.38 -3.06
N GLU A 82 3.08 -3.52 -3.07
CA GLU A 82 2.15 -2.39 -2.90
C GLU A 82 2.22 -1.77 -1.49
N ALA A 83 2.39 -2.60 -0.46
CA ALA A 83 2.56 -2.13 0.91
C ALA A 83 3.85 -1.31 1.07
N LEU A 84 4.97 -1.79 0.54
CA LEU A 84 6.25 -1.08 0.54
C LEU A 84 6.16 0.23 -0.23
N TRP A 85 5.52 0.23 -1.41
CA TRP A 85 5.34 1.45 -2.18
C TRP A 85 4.49 2.46 -1.42
N THR A 86 3.37 2.01 -0.84
CA THR A 86 2.48 2.88 -0.06
C THR A 86 3.21 3.57 1.09
N ALA A 87 4.10 2.85 1.78
CA ALA A 87 4.91 3.41 2.86
C ALA A 87 5.98 4.41 2.37
N ALA A 88 6.64 4.13 1.23
CA ALA A 88 7.68 5.01 0.67
C ALA A 88 7.13 6.24 -0.08
N ARG A 89 5.91 6.16 -0.62
CA ARG A 89 5.34 7.11 -1.58
C ARG A 89 5.41 8.57 -1.13
N ILE A 90 5.11 8.85 0.14
CA ILE A 90 5.06 10.23 0.66
C ILE A 90 6.45 10.87 0.61
N GLU A 91 7.46 10.15 1.07
CA GLU A 91 8.84 10.65 1.09
C GLU A 91 9.40 10.78 -0.32
N VAL A 92 9.13 9.81 -1.20
CA VAL A 92 9.50 9.90 -2.63
C VAL A 92 8.84 11.11 -3.27
N GLY A 93 7.57 11.38 -2.99
CA GLY A 93 6.87 12.56 -3.50
C GLY A 93 7.42 13.88 -2.99
N ALA A 94 7.97 13.90 -1.78
CA ALA A 94 8.61 15.09 -1.21
C ALA A 94 10.02 15.34 -1.77
N ALA A 95 10.82 14.27 -1.94
CA ALA A 95 12.20 14.37 -2.38
C ALA A 95 12.36 14.41 -3.91
N ARG A 96 11.60 13.57 -4.63
CA ARG A 96 11.69 13.32 -6.07
C ARG A 96 10.30 13.17 -6.70
N PRO A 97 9.49 14.26 -6.73
CA PRO A 97 8.13 14.22 -7.27
C PRO A 97 8.08 13.80 -8.74
N ASP A 98 9.17 13.98 -9.49
CA ASP A 98 9.33 13.54 -10.88
C ASP A 98 9.24 12.01 -11.05
N LEU A 99 9.57 11.24 -10.01
CA LEU A 99 9.59 9.77 -10.08
C LEU A 99 8.26 9.12 -9.68
N LEU A 100 7.38 9.86 -9.00
CA LEU A 100 6.22 9.30 -8.31
C LEU A 100 5.23 8.60 -9.25
N GLU A 101 4.89 9.23 -10.38
CA GLU A 101 4.01 8.62 -11.39
C GLU A 101 4.64 7.35 -12.00
N SER A 102 5.96 7.36 -12.21
CA SER A 102 6.65 6.21 -12.79
C SER A 102 6.66 5.01 -11.83
N PHE A 103 6.84 5.23 -10.53
CA PHE A 103 6.68 4.17 -9.54
C PHE A 103 5.24 3.62 -9.52
N ASP A 104 4.23 4.51 -9.52
CA ASP A 104 2.81 4.11 -9.55
C ASP A 104 2.48 3.19 -10.71
N VAL A 105 2.93 3.58 -11.92
CA VAL A 105 2.68 2.83 -13.14
C VAL A 105 3.30 1.44 -13.06
N ASN A 106 4.51 1.30 -12.50
CA ASN A 106 5.21 0.02 -12.46
C ASN A 106 4.73 -0.90 -11.33
N VAL A 107 4.35 -0.35 -10.18
CA VAL A 107 3.67 -1.12 -9.12
C VAL A 107 2.32 -1.64 -9.63
N ALA A 108 1.55 -0.80 -10.33
CA ALA A 108 0.30 -1.24 -10.98
C ALA A 108 0.55 -2.26 -12.10
N LEU A 109 1.67 -2.17 -12.82
CA LEU A 109 2.06 -3.16 -13.83
C LEU A 109 2.37 -4.52 -13.17
N ALA A 110 3.06 -4.54 -12.04
CA ALA A 110 3.30 -5.77 -11.27
C ALA A 110 1.97 -6.43 -10.84
N ARG A 111 1.02 -5.65 -10.32
CA ARG A 111 -0.34 -6.14 -9.98
C ARG A 111 -1.07 -6.73 -11.18
N LYS A 112 -1.03 -6.04 -12.33
CA LYS A 112 -1.62 -6.54 -13.58
C LYS A 112 -0.93 -7.81 -14.07
N ALA A 113 0.39 -7.91 -13.93
CA ALA A 113 1.13 -9.10 -14.30
C ALA A 113 0.61 -10.32 -13.52
N VAL A 114 0.42 -10.20 -12.21
CA VAL A 114 -0.18 -11.27 -11.38
C VAL A 114 -1.62 -11.55 -11.79
N GLN A 115 -2.46 -10.51 -11.92
CA GLN A 115 -3.88 -10.65 -12.28
C GLN A 115 -4.10 -11.42 -13.58
N PHE A 116 -3.21 -11.23 -14.56
CA PHE A 116 -3.33 -11.83 -15.89
C PHE A 116 -2.33 -12.97 -16.13
N SER A 117 -1.60 -13.41 -15.11
CA SER A 117 -0.57 -14.45 -15.20
C SER A 117 0.48 -14.18 -16.31
N ARG A 118 0.96 -12.93 -16.41
CA ARG A 118 1.90 -12.46 -17.43
C ARG A 118 3.29 -12.20 -16.83
N ALA A 119 4.09 -13.26 -16.65
CA ALA A 119 5.42 -13.15 -16.03
C ALA A 119 6.36 -12.13 -16.75
N ALA A 120 6.26 -12.01 -18.08
CA ALA A 120 7.04 -11.03 -18.83
C ALA A 120 6.71 -9.55 -18.46
N ASP A 121 5.47 -9.28 -18.03
CA ASP A 121 5.10 -7.95 -17.54
C ASP A 121 5.67 -7.71 -16.13
N ALA A 122 5.77 -8.74 -15.28
CA ALA A 122 6.44 -8.66 -13.98
C ALA A 122 7.93 -8.38 -14.16
N ASP A 123 8.61 -9.10 -15.07
CA ASP A 123 10.01 -8.84 -15.43
C ASP A 123 10.24 -7.40 -15.92
N LYS A 124 9.28 -6.88 -16.70
CA LYS A 124 9.33 -5.50 -17.18
C LYS A 124 9.17 -4.51 -16.04
N ALA A 125 8.22 -4.74 -15.14
CA ALA A 125 8.03 -3.91 -13.96
C ALA A 125 9.30 -3.89 -13.10
N ALA A 126 9.93 -5.06 -12.86
CA ALA A 126 11.17 -5.17 -12.09
C ALA A 126 12.30 -4.30 -12.65
N ARG A 127 12.62 -4.43 -13.95
CA ARG A 127 13.66 -3.61 -14.58
C ARG A 127 13.40 -2.10 -14.49
N ASN A 128 12.14 -1.70 -14.63
CA ASN A 128 11.76 -0.30 -14.52
C ASN A 128 11.87 0.19 -13.07
N VAL A 129 11.45 -0.62 -12.10
CA VAL A 129 11.60 -0.34 -10.67
C VAL A 129 13.07 -0.15 -10.34
N THR A 130 13.97 -1.04 -10.76
CA THR A 130 15.42 -0.91 -10.53
C THR A 130 15.93 0.45 -11.01
N ALA A 131 15.59 0.84 -12.24
CA ALA A 131 16.01 2.13 -12.78
C ALA A 131 15.49 3.32 -11.96
N LEU A 132 14.26 3.23 -11.42
CA LEU A 132 13.67 4.26 -10.57
C LEU A 132 14.32 4.32 -9.18
N VAL A 133 14.61 3.16 -8.58
CA VAL A 133 15.31 3.06 -7.30
C VAL A 133 16.72 3.62 -7.40
N ASP A 134 17.48 3.21 -8.44
CA ASP A 134 18.82 3.75 -8.71
C ASP A 134 18.77 5.28 -8.89
N THR A 135 17.79 5.77 -9.65
CA THR A 135 17.62 7.21 -9.89
C THR A 135 17.28 7.97 -8.60
N PHE A 136 16.48 7.38 -7.71
CA PHE A 136 16.14 7.98 -6.42
C PHE A 136 17.36 8.06 -5.50
N LEU A 137 18.12 6.97 -5.37
CA LEU A 137 19.27 6.87 -4.47
C LEU A 137 20.51 7.63 -4.94
N ALA A 138 20.59 7.97 -6.22
CA ALA A 138 21.69 8.75 -6.79
C ALA A 138 21.56 10.27 -6.58
N GLY A 139 20.40 10.77 -6.13
CA GLY A 139 20.13 12.20 -5.92
C GLY A 139 20.35 12.64 -4.48
#